data_AF-A0A550JGE1-F1
#
_entry.id   AF-A0A550JGE1-F1
#
_cell.length_a   1.000
_cell.length_b   1.000
_cell.length_c   1.000
_cell.angle_alpha   90.00
_cell.angle_beta   90.00
_cell.angle_gamma   90.00
#
_symmetry.space_group_name_H-M   'P 1'
#
loop_
_entity.id
_entity.type
_entity.pdbx_description
1 polymer ?
#
loop_
_entity_poly.entity_id
_entity_poly.type
_entity_poly.pdbx_seq_one_letter_code
_entity_poly.pdbx_strand_id
1 'polypeptide(L)'
;MNKKKQLFFLLGSLLAALFFIFDLGRFLTLESLKNNRDLLLAWQDDHRLAAVALFMLIYIAQTALSLPGATIFSLAAGALFGPWFGTLYAVTAAGIGAGLAFLACRYLFRDAVVKKFGGKLEGINHELDGRGLNYLLFLRLVPVFPFFLINLAAGLTRLPLRTFLLGTFLGIIPGGFVYVNAGAGLATIDTLGDIASPRVLGAFALLGLFALIPVIYGKFKGRGTSGTPR
;
A
#
# COMPACT_ATOMS: atom_id res chain seq x y z
N MET A 1 -27.23 1.58 -9.27
CA MET A 1 -26.30 0.88 -8.36
C MET A 1 -27.12 -0.06 -7.47
N ASN A 2 -26.72 -1.32 -7.27
CA ASN A 2 -27.48 -2.27 -6.42
C ASN A 2 -27.56 -1.73 -4.96
N LYS A 3 -28.69 -1.93 -4.26
CA LYS A 3 -28.89 -1.52 -2.85
C LYS A 3 -27.73 -1.94 -1.93
N LYS A 4 -27.17 -3.15 -2.14
CA LYS A 4 -25.99 -3.62 -1.36
C LYS A 4 -24.72 -2.79 -1.63
N LYS A 5 -24.48 -2.41 -2.90
CA LYS A 5 -23.36 -1.54 -3.28
C LYS A 5 -23.53 -0.13 -2.72
N GLN A 6 -24.76 0.38 -2.71
CA GLN A 6 -25.10 1.67 -2.09
C GLN A 6 -24.84 1.67 -0.59
N LEU A 7 -25.28 0.62 0.13
CA LEU A 7 -25.02 0.50 1.57
C LEU A 7 -23.52 0.48 1.88
N PHE A 8 -22.74 -0.32 1.14
CA PHE A 8 -21.30 -0.39 1.35
C PHE A 8 -20.60 0.93 1.05
N PHE A 9 -21.00 1.61 -0.02
CA PHE A 9 -20.50 2.94 -0.37
C PHE A 9 -20.82 3.96 0.74
N LEU A 10 -22.09 4.02 1.18
CA LEU A 10 -22.52 4.93 2.26
C LEU A 10 -21.78 4.66 3.57
N LEU A 11 -21.62 3.39 3.96
CA LEU A 11 -20.90 3.02 5.16
C LEU A 11 -19.42 3.42 5.07
N GLY A 12 -18.75 3.13 3.95
CA GLY A 12 -17.36 3.52 3.73
C GLY A 12 -17.18 5.05 3.73
N SER A 13 -18.07 5.78 3.06
CA SER A 13 -18.07 7.24 3.05
C SER A 13 -18.34 7.82 4.44
N LEU A 14 -19.25 7.24 5.21
CA LEU A 14 -19.52 7.64 6.59
C LEU A 14 -18.28 7.43 7.47
N LEU A 15 -17.65 6.26 7.42
CA LEU A 15 -16.43 5.98 8.20
C LEU A 15 -15.29 6.93 7.83
N ALA A 16 -15.09 7.20 6.53
CA ALA A 16 -14.11 8.18 6.08
C ALA A 16 -14.47 9.61 6.54
N ALA A 17 -15.75 10.01 6.47
CA ALA A 17 -16.19 11.31 6.96
C ALA A 17 -15.97 11.45 8.47
N LEU A 18 -16.30 10.44 9.26
CA LEU A 18 -16.04 10.43 10.71
C LEU A 18 -14.54 10.56 11.00
N PHE A 19 -13.67 9.92 10.21
CA PHE A 19 -12.22 10.08 10.33
C PHE A 19 -11.77 11.54 10.23
N PHE A 20 -12.29 12.28 9.24
CA PHE A 20 -11.95 13.69 9.05
C PHE A 20 -12.68 14.63 10.02
N ILE A 21 -13.95 14.36 10.34
CA ILE A 21 -14.76 15.18 11.28
C ILE A 21 -14.18 15.14 12.69
N PHE A 22 -13.75 13.95 13.15
CA PHE A 22 -13.14 13.79 14.48
C PHE A 22 -11.63 14.07 14.49
N ASP A 23 -11.08 14.51 13.35
CA ASP A 23 -9.65 14.79 13.18
C ASP A 23 -8.76 13.64 13.69
N LEU A 24 -9.16 12.40 13.36
CA LEU A 24 -8.44 11.20 13.79
C LEU A 24 -7.02 11.14 13.20
N GLY A 25 -6.75 11.94 12.15
CA GLY A 25 -5.42 12.16 11.59
C GLY A 25 -4.41 12.70 12.60
N ARG A 26 -4.83 13.46 13.62
CA ARG A 26 -3.93 13.97 14.68
C ARG A 26 -3.24 12.84 15.46
N PHE A 27 -3.86 11.67 15.55
CA PHE A 27 -3.27 10.50 16.20
C PHE A 27 -2.31 9.75 15.27
N LEU A 28 -2.41 9.96 13.96
CA LEU A 28 -1.54 9.38 12.94
C LEU A 28 -0.39 10.35 12.61
N THR A 29 0.31 10.81 13.64
CA THR A 29 1.52 11.64 13.50
C THR A 29 2.67 11.01 14.28
N LEU A 30 3.91 11.32 13.88
CA LEU A 30 5.11 10.85 14.58
C LEU A 30 5.12 11.34 16.03
N GLU A 31 4.73 12.59 16.26
CA GLU A 31 4.66 13.21 17.58
C GLU A 31 3.66 12.48 18.47
N SER A 32 2.42 12.26 18.00
CA SER A 32 1.41 11.52 18.76
C SER A 32 1.85 10.10 19.07
N LEU A 33 2.52 9.42 18.12
CA LEU A 33 3.05 8.08 18.34
C LEU A 33 4.14 8.08 19.42
N LYS A 34 5.04 9.06 19.42
CA LYS A 34 6.07 9.23 20.46
C LYS A 34 5.45 9.52 21.83
N ASN A 35 4.51 10.47 21.89
CA ASN A 35 3.89 10.91 23.14
C ASN A 35 3.07 9.81 23.82
N ASN A 36 2.52 8.87 23.05
CA ASN A 36 1.71 7.75 23.56
C ASN A 36 2.48 6.42 23.60
N ARG A 37 3.78 6.41 23.27
CA ARG A 37 4.58 5.18 23.10
C ARG A 37 4.52 4.30 24.34
N ASP A 38 4.82 4.87 25.51
CA ASP A 38 4.98 4.08 26.73
C ASP A 38 3.63 3.51 27.21
N LEU A 39 2.53 4.25 26.99
CA LEU A 39 1.17 3.76 27.24
C LEU A 39 0.83 2.59 26.31
N LEU A 40 1.14 2.70 25.01
CA LEU A 40 0.86 1.65 24.03
C LEU A 40 1.71 0.40 24.30
N LEU A 41 2.97 0.57 24.73
CA LEU A 41 3.84 -0.52 25.13
C LEU A 41 3.33 -1.23 26.39
N ALA A 42 2.99 -0.49 27.44
CA ALA A 42 2.44 -1.06 28.67
C ALA A 42 1.16 -1.87 28.38
N TRP A 43 0.27 -1.34 27.55
CA TRP A 43 -0.95 -2.07 27.17
C TRP A 43 -0.66 -3.30 26.30
N GLN A 44 0.34 -3.23 25.41
CA GLN A 44 0.77 -4.37 24.60
C GLN A 44 1.38 -5.48 25.46
N ASP A 45 2.15 -5.14 26.49
CA ASP A 45 2.74 -6.10 27.42
C ASP A 45 1.65 -6.84 28.21
N ASP A 46 0.63 -6.13 28.67
CA ASP A 46 -0.51 -6.72 29.39
C ASP A 46 -1.45 -7.53 28.47
N HIS A 47 -1.61 -7.13 27.20
CA HIS A 47 -2.65 -7.67 26.29
C HIS A 47 -2.12 -8.03 24.91
N ARG A 48 -1.01 -8.77 24.83
CA ARG A 48 -0.26 -9.03 23.59
C ARG A 48 -1.11 -9.46 22.38
N LEU A 49 -2.00 -10.45 22.53
CA LEU A 49 -2.84 -10.92 21.42
C LEU A 49 -3.88 -9.90 21.00
N ALA A 50 -4.52 -9.22 21.96
CA ALA A 50 -5.49 -8.18 21.67
C ALA A 50 -4.82 -6.99 20.98
N ALA A 51 -3.59 -6.66 21.37
CA ALA A 51 -2.81 -5.59 20.76
C ALA A 51 -2.48 -5.87 19.30
N VAL A 52 -2.04 -7.08 18.98
CA VAL A 52 -1.81 -7.49 17.58
C VAL A 52 -3.11 -7.44 16.77
N ALA A 53 -4.20 -8.01 17.30
CA ALA A 53 -5.48 -8.04 16.61
C ALA A 53 -6.03 -6.63 16.35
N LEU A 54 -6.01 -5.76 17.37
CA LEU A 54 -6.50 -4.39 17.27
C LEU A 54 -5.65 -3.57 16.30
N PHE A 55 -4.32 -3.67 16.40
CA PHE A 55 -3.39 -3.02 15.47
C PHE A 55 -3.71 -3.42 14.02
N MET A 56 -3.80 -4.72 13.76
CA MET A 56 -4.08 -5.22 12.42
C MET A 56 -5.45 -4.77 11.91
N LEU A 57 -6.50 -4.83 12.73
CA LEU A 57 -7.84 -4.41 12.35
C LEU A 57 -7.88 -2.92 11.97
N ILE A 58 -7.26 -2.06 12.78
CA ILE A 58 -7.20 -0.62 12.51
C ILE A 58 -6.41 -0.35 11.23
N TYR A 59 -5.24 -0.98 11.05
CA TYR A 59 -4.42 -0.76 9.86
C TYR A 59 -5.10 -1.30 8.57
N ILE A 60 -5.77 -2.45 8.66
CA ILE A 60 -6.60 -2.97 7.56
C ILE A 60 -7.70 -1.97 7.22
N ALA A 61 -8.43 -1.44 8.21
CA ALA A 61 -9.51 -0.49 7.99
C ALA A 61 -9.01 0.83 7.39
N GLN A 62 -7.95 1.41 7.94
CA GLN A 62 -7.29 2.62 7.42
C GLN A 62 -6.89 2.43 5.96
N THR A 63 -6.28 1.30 5.63
CA THR A 63 -5.83 1.00 4.28
C THR A 63 -6.99 0.73 3.32
N ALA A 64 -8.01 -0.02 3.77
CA ALA A 64 -9.19 -0.34 2.97
C ALA A 64 -9.99 0.93 2.62
N LEU A 65 -10.07 1.87 3.56
CA LEU A 65 -10.67 3.19 3.36
C LEU A 65 -9.77 4.15 2.56
N SER A 66 -8.57 3.71 2.16
CA SER A 66 -7.60 4.49 1.37
C SER A 66 -7.20 5.81 2.04
N LEU A 67 -7.20 5.83 3.38
CA LEU A 67 -6.78 6.99 4.16
C LEU A 67 -5.24 7.08 4.16
N PRO A 68 -4.63 8.28 4.31
CA PRO A 68 -3.20 8.39 4.57
C PRO A 68 -2.86 7.89 5.98
N GLY A 69 -1.61 7.47 6.21
CA GLY A 69 -1.12 7.06 7.54
C GLY A 69 -0.32 5.77 7.60
N ALA A 70 -0.20 5.02 6.49
CA ALA A 70 0.53 3.75 6.44
C ALA A 70 1.97 3.82 6.99
N THR A 71 2.69 4.93 6.76
CA THR A 71 4.02 5.16 7.33
C THR A 71 4.02 5.14 8.85
N ILE A 72 3.04 5.79 9.48
CA ILE A 72 2.93 5.87 10.94
C ILE A 72 2.53 4.52 11.52
N PHE A 73 1.65 3.76 10.85
CA PHE A 73 1.34 2.38 11.25
C PHE A 73 2.56 1.46 11.16
N SER A 74 3.40 1.60 10.14
CA SER A 74 4.65 0.83 10.04
C SER A 74 5.61 1.17 11.18
N LEU A 75 5.76 2.46 11.52
CA LEU A 75 6.56 2.89 12.67
C LEU A 75 6.01 2.35 13.99
N ALA A 76 4.68 2.42 14.18
CA ALA A 76 4.02 1.88 15.36
C ALA A 76 4.21 0.36 15.47
N ALA A 77 4.15 -0.38 14.35
CA ALA A 77 4.40 -1.81 14.35
C ALA A 77 5.81 -2.14 14.84
N GLY A 78 6.79 -1.34 14.44
CA GLY A 78 8.18 -1.45 14.89
C GLY A 78 8.34 -1.17 16.38
N ALA A 79 7.73 -0.08 16.83
CA ALA A 79 7.78 0.34 18.23
C ALA A 79 7.15 -0.68 19.16
N LEU A 80 6.03 -1.31 18.77
CA LEU A 80 5.24 -2.20 19.63
C LEU A 80 5.60 -3.68 19.52
N PHE A 81 6.05 -4.14 18.34
CA PHE A 81 6.25 -5.57 18.07
C PHE A 81 7.67 -5.90 17.60
N GLY A 82 8.55 -4.90 17.50
CA GLY A 82 9.91 -5.05 16.99
C GLY A 82 9.98 -5.24 15.46
N PRO A 83 11.20 -5.31 14.90
CA PRO A 83 11.41 -5.28 13.46
C PRO A 83 10.79 -6.47 12.71
N TRP A 84 10.93 -7.69 13.24
CA TRP A 84 10.51 -8.91 12.53
C TRP A 84 9.00 -9.13 12.60
N PHE A 85 8.43 -9.19 13.80
CA PHE A 85 6.98 -9.39 13.98
C PHE A 85 6.19 -8.14 13.56
N GLY A 86 6.71 -6.95 13.84
CA GLY A 86 6.10 -5.70 13.34
C GLY A 86 6.02 -5.69 11.81
N THR A 87 7.04 -6.16 11.10
CA THR A 87 7.01 -6.25 9.63
C THR A 87 5.97 -7.26 9.18
N LEU A 88 5.92 -8.44 9.80
CA LEU A 88 4.91 -9.45 9.48
C LEU A 88 3.50 -8.86 9.65
N TYR A 89 3.19 -8.27 10.80
CA TYR A 89 1.85 -7.72 11.07
C TYR A 89 1.51 -6.53 10.17
N ALA A 90 2.45 -5.61 9.96
CA ALA A 90 2.26 -4.44 9.11
C ALA A 90 2.03 -4.83 7.65
N VAL A 91 2.86 -5.72 7.10
CA VAL A 91 2.75 -6.20 5.71
C VAL A 91 1.45 -6.98 5.52
N THR A 92 1.08 -7.86 6.47
CA THR A 92 -0.18 -8.60 6.42
C THR A 92 -1.39 -7.67 6.47
N ALA A 93 -1.43 -6.73 7.41
CA ALA A 93 -2.53 -5.78 7.53
C ALA A 93 -2.65 -4.86 6.30
N ALA A 94 -1.54 -4.26 5.85
CA ALA A 94 -1.51 -3.41 4.67
C ALA A 94 -1.89 -4.16 3.40
N GLY A 95 -1.44 -5.41 3.23
CA GLY A 95 -1.79 -6.25 2.09
C GLY A 95 -3.28 -6.60 2.04
N ILE A 96 -3.87 -6.99 3.17
CA ILE A 96 -5.32 -7.28 3.26
C ILE A 96 -6.12 -6.01 2.99
N GLY A 97 -5.79 -4.90 3.64
CA GLY A 97 -6.47 -3.62 3.43
C GLY A 97 -6.35 -3.13 1.99
N ALA A 98 -5.18 -3.28 1.36
CA ALA A 98 -4.99 -2.92 -0.04
C ALA A 98 -5.85 -3.79 -0.98
N GLY A 99 -5.98 -5.08 -0.67
CA GLY A 99 -6.89 -5.98 -1.36
C GLY A 99 -8.36 -5.54 -1.25
N LEU A 100 -8.79 -5.13 -0.06
CA LEU A 100 -10.14 -4.59 0.15
C LEU A 100 -10.38 -3.29 -0.61
N ALA A 101 -9.42 -2.35 -0.58
CA ALA A 101 -9.50 -1.10 -1.34
C ALA A 101 -9.56 -1.36 -2.86
N PHE A 102 -8.75 -2.29 -3.36
CA PHE A 102 -8.76 -2.73 -4.75
C PHE A 102 -10.14 -3.29 -5.16
N LEU A 103 -10.72 -4.17 -4.34
CA LEU A 103 -12.02 -4.79 -4.62
C LEU A 103 -13.15 -3.78 -4.53
N ALA A 104 -13.15 -2.92 -3.51
CA ALA A 104 -14.10 -1.82 -3.38
C ALA A 104 -14.04 -0.96 -4.65
N CYS A 105 -12.85 -0.60 -5.12
CA CYS A 105 -12.70 0.19 -6.33
C CYS A 105 -13.20 -0.53 -7.59
N ARG A 106 -12.86 -1.82 -7.74
CA ARG A 106 -13.29 -2.64 -8.86
C ARG A 106 -14.80 -2.79 -8.96
N TYR A 107 -15.49 -3.01 -7.85
CA TYR A 107 -16.91 -3.33 -7.87
C TYR A 107 -17.83 -2.12 -7.71
N LEU A 108 -17.36 -1.03 -7.10
CA LEU A 108 -18.17 0.17 -6.86
C LEU A 108 -17.93 1.26 -7.91
N PHE A 109 -16.70 1.47 -8.36
CA PHE A 109 -16.34 2.65 -9.16
C PHE A 109 -15.99 2.33 -10.62
N ARG A 110 -15.57 1.09 -10.93
CA ARG A 110 -15.04 0.75 -12.27
C ARG A 110 -15.98 1.12 -13.40
N ASP A 111 -17.28 0.80 -13.32
CA ASP A 111 -18.22 1.06 -14.42
C ASP A 111 -18.36 2.56 -14.72
N ALA A 112 -18.43 3.39 -13.66
CA ALA A 112 -18.53 4.83 -13.77
C ALA A 112 -17.24 5.44 -14.35
N VAL A 113 -16.08 4.95 -13.92
CA VAL A 113 -14.78 5.43 -14.40
C VAL A 113 -14.51 4.99 -15.84
N VAL A 114 -14.81 3.74 -16.21
CA VAL A 114 -14.63 3.23 -17.57
C VAL A 114 -15.49 4.01 -18.56
N LYS A 115 -16.73 4.38 -18.17
CA LYS A 115 -17.60 5.23 -19.00
C LYS A 115 -16.98 6.60 -19.31
N LYS A 116 -16.21 7.19 -18.38
CA LYS A 116 -15.62 8.54 -18.52
C LYS A 116 -14.18 8.54 -19.01
N PHE A 117 -13.40 7.49 -18.71
CA PHE A 117 -11.95 7.44 -18.91
C PHE A 117 -11.48 6.14 -19.60
N GLY A 118 -12.38 5.39 -20.23
CA GLY A 118 -12.09 4.08 -20.83
C GLY A 118 -10.89 4.07 -21.78
N GLY A 119 -10.75 5.09 -22.64
CA GLY A 119 -9.61 5.19 -23.57
C GLY A 119 -8.24 5.27 -22.87
N LYS A 120 -8.13 6.03 -21.78
CA LYS A 120 -6.89 6.09 -20.98
C LYS A 120 -6.63 4.78 -20.23
N LEU A 121 -7.69 4.16 -19.71
CA LEU A 121 -7.58 2.87 -19.03
C LEU A 121 -7.16 1.75 -19.99
N GLU A 122 -7.57 1.79 -21.26
CA GLU A 122 -7.19 0.78 -22.25
C GLU A 122 -5.68 0.80 -22.52
N GLY A 123 -5.07 1.98 -22.66
CA GLY A 123 -3.61 2.11 -22.79
C GLY A 123 -2.85 1.57 -21.57
N ILE A 124 -3.35 1.85 -20.36
CA ILE A 124 -2.78 1.28 -19.13
C ILE A 124 -2.95 -0.24 -19.09
N ASN A 125 -4.12 -0.76 -19.46
CA ASN A 125 -4.38 -2.20 -19.50
C ASN A 125 -3.47 -2.91 -20.51
N HIS A 126 -3.20 -2.28 -21.65
CA HIS A 126 -2.29 -2.82 -22.66
C HIS A 126 -0.85 -2.91 -22.13
N GLU A 127 -0.35 -1.89 -21.43
CA GLU A 127 0.98 -1.96 -20.79
C GLU A 127 1.04 -3.02 -19.69
N LEU A 128 -0.04 -3.20 -18.92
CA LEU A 128 -0.10 -4.22 -17.88
C LEU A 128 -0.25 -5.65 -18.43
N ASP A 129 -0.59 -5.81 -19.71
CA ASP A 129 -0.85 -7.13 -20.29
C ASP A 129 0.41 -8.00 -20.30
N GLY A 130 0.30 -9.18 -19.69
CA GLY A 130 1.43 -10.09 -19.45
C GLY A 130 2.55 -9.56 -18.54
N ARG A 131 2.48 -8.31 -18.04
CA ARG A 131 3.60 -7.64 -17.32
C ARG A 131 3.17 -6.93 -16.04
N GLY A 132 1.90 -7.02 -15.67
CA GLY A 132 1.33 -6.28 -14.55
C GLY A 132 1.99 -6.52 -13.19
N LEU A 133 2.56 -7.71 -12.95
CA LEU A 133 3.33 -7.98 -11.73
C LEU A 133 4.58 -7.09 -11.63
N ASN A 134 5.35 -6.99 -12.71
CA ASN A 134 6.61 -6.25 -12.76
C ASN A 134 6.37 -4.75 -12.59
N TYR A 135 5.36 -4.21 -13.28
CA TYR A 135 4.94 -2.82 -13.12
C TYR A 135 4.46 -2.53 -11.70
N LEU A 136 3.68 -3.44 -11.09
CA LEU A 136 3.24 -3.25 -9.73
C LEU A 136 4.40 -3.30 -8.73
N LEU A 137 5.34 -4.23 -8.88
CA LEU A 137 6.55 -4.28 -8.05
C LEU A 137 7.35 -2.99 -8.15
N PHE A 138 7.56 -2.47 -9.36
CA PHE A 138 8.20 -1.16 -9.56
C PHE A 138 7.46 -0.05 -8.80
N LEU A 139 6.15 0.06 -8.97
CA LEU A 139 5.35 1.09 -8.30
C LEU A 139 5.34 0.96 -6.77
N ARG A 140 5.49 -0.25 -6.22
CA ARG A 140 5.55 -0.49 -4.77
C ARG A 140 6.92 -0.22 -4.18
N LEU A 141 7.97 -0.56 -4.92
CA LEU A 141 9.35 -0.37 -4.48
C LEU A 141 9.76 1.08 -4.61
N VAL A 142 9.38 1.75 -5.71
CA VAL A 142 9.73 3.16 -5.95
C VAL A 142 8.72 4.06 -5.23
N PRO A 143 9.14 4.82 -4.18
CA PRO A 143 8.23 5.61 -3.34
C PRO A 143 7.83 6.95 -3.99
N VAL A 144 7.51 6.93 -5.29
CA VAL A 144 7.06 8.12 -6.04
C VAL A 144 5.56 8.33 -5.90
N PHE A 145 4.79 7.24 -5.79
CA PHE A 145 3.34 7.30 -5.72
C PHE A 145 2.82 6.90 -4.33
N PRO A 146 1.80 7.60 -3.81
CA PRO A 146 1.18 7.21 -2.55
C PRO A 146 0.58 5.80 -2.60
N PHE A 147 0.75 5.04 -1.51
CA PHE A 147 0.31 3.65 -1.41
C PHE A 147 -1.18 3.45 -1.75
N PHE A 148 -2.05 4.32 -1.23
CA PHE A 148 -3.49 4.27 -1.46
C PHE A 148 -3.85 4.52 -2.94
N LEU A 149 -3.12 5.41 -3.62
CA LEU A 149 -3.38 5.76 -5.01
C LEU A 149 -3.13 4.57 -5.93
N ILE A 150 -2.06 3.81 -5.67
CA ILE A 150 -1.76 2.57 -6.41
C ILE A 150 -2.89 1.54 -6.21
N ASN A 151 -3.43 1.40 -5.00
CA ASN A 151 -4.52 0.45 -4.69
C ASN A 151 -5.77 0.76 -5.51
N LEU A 152 -6.18 2.03 -5.51
CA LEU A 152 -7.35 2.52 -6.24
C LEU A 152 -7.14 2.42 -7.75
N ALA A 153 -6.00 2.89 -8.26
CA ALA A 153 -5.68 2.81 -9.68
C ALA A 153 -5.67 1.37 -10.18
N ALA A 154 -5.01 0.46 -9.45
CA ALA A 154 -4.99 -0.96 -9.79
C ALA A 154 -6.40 -1.57 -9.79
N GLY A 155 -7.29 -1.15 -8.87
CA GLY A 155 -8.69 -1.58 -8.83
C GLY A 155 -9.50 -1.23 -10.09
N LEU A 156 -9.12 -0.17 -10.81
CA LEU A 156 -9.78 0.28 -12.04
C LEU A 156 -9.31 -0.46 -13.30
N THR A 157 -8.15 -1.11 -13.28
CA THR A 157 -7.57 -1.81 -14.44
C THR A 157 -8.17 -3.21 -14.67
N ARG A 158 -7.59 -3.98 -15.58
CA ARG A 158 -7.87 -5.42 -15.80
C ARG A 158 -6.93 -6.33 -15.00
N LEU A 159 -6.01 -5.78 -14.21
CA LEU A 159 -5.05 -6.56 -13.41
C LEU A 159 -5.79 -7.53 -12.48
N PRO A 160 -5.50 -8.84 -12.46
CA PRO A 160 -6.21 -9.78 -11.60
C PRO A 160 -5.80 -9.60 -10.13
N LEU A 161 -6.74 -9.86 -9.20
CA LEU A 161 -6.53 -9.69 -7.75
C LEU A 161 -5.30 -10.47 -7.25
N ARG A 162 -5.08 -11.69 -7.77
CA ARG A 162 -3.94 -12.53 -7.37
C ARG A 162 -2.60 -11.86 -7.69
N THR A 163 -2.45 -11.34 -8.91
CA THR A 163 -1.24 -10.60 -9.31
C THR A 163 -1.08 -9.32 -8.49
N PHE A 164 -2.19 -8.63 -8.19
CA PHE A 164 -2.16 -7.46 -7.33
C PHE A 164 -1.67 -7.77 -5.90
N LEU A 165 -2.23 -8.82 -5.28
CA LEU A 165 -1.84 -9.22 -3.92
C LEU A 165 -0.38 -9.69 -3.89
N LEU A 166 0.04 -10.56 -4.82
CA LEU A 166 1.43 -11.03 -4.90
C LEU A 166 2.42 -9.87 -5.08
N GLY A 167 2.16 -8.99 -6.05
CA GLY A 167 3.03 -7.83 -6.28
C GLY A 167 3.02 -6.83 -5.11
N THR A 168 1.89 -6.70 -4.42
CA THR A 168 1.81 -5.85 -3.22
C THR A 168 2.60 -6.45 -2.07
N PHE A 169 2.37 -7.71 -1.70
CA PHE A 169 3.08 -8.37 -0.61
C PHE A 169 4.59 -8.37 -0.84
N LEU A 170 5.04 -8.78 -2.02
CA LEU A 170 6.47 -8.80 -2.35
C LEU A 170 7.06 -7.38 -2.42
N GLY A 171 6.33 -6.43 -2.99
CA GLY A 171 6.82 -5.07 -3.20
C GLY A 171 6.90 -4.23 -1.93
N ILE A 172 6.03 -4.48 -0.94
CA ILE A 172 6.02 -3.70 0.31
C ILE A 172 6.94 -4.26 1.40
N ILE A 173 7.41 -5.50 1.30
CA ILE A 173 8.27 -6.09 2.35
C ILE A 173 9.55 -5.26 2.57
N PRO A 174 10.35 -4.91 1.54
CA PRO A 174 11.58 -4.17 1.75
C PRO A 174 11.33 -2.76 2.33
N GLY A 175 10.36 -2.05 1.77
CA GLY A 175 9.95 -0.72 2.24
C GLY A 175 9.40 -0.77 3.67
N GLY A 176 8.44 -1.66 3.89
CA GLY A 176 7.81 -1.89 5.19
C GLY A 176 8.84 -2.23 6.26
N PHE A 177 9.79 -3.14 5.99
CA PHE A 177 10.84 -3.48 6.93
C PHE A 177 11.70 -2.29 7.33
N VAL A 178 12.09 -1.41 6.40
CA VAL A 178 12.88 -0.22 6.73
C VAL A 178 12.13 0.70 7.69
N TYR A 179 10.85 0.99 7.42
CA TYR A 179 10.04 1.84 8.29
C TYR A 179 9.73 1.18 9.64
N VAL A 180 9.45 -0.13 9.67
CA VAL A 180 9.23 -0.87 10.91
C VAL A 180 10.52 -0.94 11.73
N ASN A 181 11.65 -1.22 11.11
CA ASN A 181 12.95 -1.24 11.79
C ASN A 181 13.30 0.13 12.37
N ALA A 182 13.02 1.21 11.64
CA ALA A 182 13.13 2.56 12.17
C ALA A 182 12.22 2.75 13.40
N GLY A 183 10.97 2.27 13.32
CA GLY A 183 10.02 2.32 14.43
C GLY A 183 10.48 1.60 15.69
N ALA A 184 11.26 0.52 15.58
CA ALA A 184 11.86 -0.13 16.76
C ALA A 184 12.84 0.81 17.50
N GLY A 185 13.46 1.74 16.78
CA GLY A 185 14.26 2.86 17.30
C GLY A 185 13.51 4.18 17.37
N LEU A 186 12.19 4.19 17.61
CA LEU A 186 11.35 5.41 17.52
C LEU A 186 11.91 6.63 18.26
N ALA A 187 12.56 6.43 19.40
CA ALA A 187 13.14 7.50 20.22
C ALA A 187 14.25 8.28 19.50
N THR A 188 14.94 7.68 18.53
CA THR A 188 16.06 8.29 17.80
C THR A 188 15.66 8.93 16.47
N ILE A 189 14.36 8.96 16.13
CA ILE A 189 13.87 9.52 14.87
C ILE A 189 13.35 10.92 15.12
N ASP A 190 14.00 11.96 14.61
CA ASP A 190 13.50 13.33 14.76
C ASP A 190 12.52 13.68 13.65
N THR A 191 12.78 13.24 12.41
CA THR A 191 11.91 13.47 11.27
C THR A 191 11.70 12.22 10.41
N LEU A 192 10.60 12.16 9.67
CA LEU A 192 10.38 11.08 8.69
C LEU A 192 11.42 11.09 7.55
N GLY A 193 12.08 12.23 7.32
CA GLY A 193 13.13 12.40 6.32
C GLY A 193 14.39 11.61 6.65
N ASP A 194 14.67 11.38 7.93
CA ASP A 194 15.84 10.62 8.39
C ASP A 194 15.79 9.15 7.94
N ILE A 195 14.57 8.62 7.85
CA ILE A 195 14.30 7.24 7.40
C ILE A 195 14.40 7.16 5.86
N ALA A 196 13.80 8.13 5.17
CA ALA A 196 13.79 8.23 3.72
C ALA A 196 15.04 8.94 3.16
N SER A 197 16.22 8.59 3.67
CA SER A 197 17.48 9.18 3.22
C SER A 197 17.72 8.95 1.72
N PRO A 198 18.46 9.83 1.01
CA PRO A 198 18.77 9.66 -0.42
C PRO A 198 19.36 8.28 -0.76
N ARG A 199 20.13 7.70 0.16
CA ARG A 199 20.70 6.34 0.02
C ARG A 199 19.61 5.26 0.04
N VAL A 200 18.67 5.34 0.99
CA VAL A 200 17.54 4.40 1.10
C VAL A 200 16.63 4.53 -0.12
N LEU A 201 16.30 5.77 -0.51
CA LEU A 201 15.52 6.04 -1.72
C LEU A 201 16.21 5.53 -2.98
N GLY A 202 17.54 5.71 -3.09
CA GLY A 202 18.35 5.19 -4.18
C GLY A 202 18.34 3.65 -4.24
N ALA A 203 18.45 2.97 -3.10
CA ALA A 203 18.35 1.51 -3.02
C ALA A 203 16.98 1.01 -3.48
N PHE A 204 15.90 1.66 -3.05
CA PHE A 204 14.54 1.34 -3.50
C PHE A 204 14.32 1.62 -4.99
N ALA A 205 14.89 2.70 -5.52
CA ALA A 205 14.87 2.98 -6.95
C ALA A 205 15.56 1.87 -7.75
N LEU A 206 16.74 1.41 -7.30
CA LEU A 206 17.47 0.32 -7.95
C LEU A 206 16.69 -1.01 -7.91
N LEU A 207 16.09 -1.36 -6.77
CA LEU A 207 15.23 -2.54 -6.65
C LEU A 207 14.01 -2.46 -7.57
N GLY A 208 13.39 -1.27 -7.65
CA GLY A 208 12.30 -1.02 -8.58
C GLY A 208 12.74 -1.22 -10.03
N LEU A 209 13.86 -0.61 -10.44
CA LEU A 209 14.41 -0.77 -11.79
C LEU A 209 14.73 -2.24 -12.10
N PHE A 210 15.26 -2.99 -11.13
CA PHE A 210 15.49 -4.43 -11.27
C PHE A 210 14.20 -5.19 -11.57
N ALA A 211 13.09 -4.84 -10.91
CA ALA A 211 11.78 -5.44 -11.18
C ALA A 211 11.26 -5.17 -12.61
N LEU A 212 11.76 -4.12 -13.29
CA LEU A 212 11.42 -3.82 -14.69
C LEU A 212 12.31 -4.52 -15.72
N ILE A 213 13.42 -5.17 -15.33
CA ILE A 213 14.32 -5.85 -16.28
C ILE A 213 13.57 -6.82 -17.23
N PRO A 214 12.66 -7.69 -16.75
CA PRO A 214 11.92 -8.59 -17.64
C PRO A 214 11.03 -7.85 -18.64
N VAL A 215 10.49 -6.69 -18.24
CA VAL A 215 9.68 -5.82 -19.10
C VAL A 215 10.56 -5.19 -20.17
N ILE A 216 11.70 -4.64 -19.81
CA ILE A 216 12.61 -3.99 -20.75
C ILE A 216 13.13 -5.01 -21.77
N TYR A 217 13.60 -6.16 -21.30
CA TYR A 217 14.07 -7.26 -22.16
C TYR A 217 12.99 -7.74 -23.15
N GLY A 218 11.75 -7.91 -22.67
CA GLY A 218 10.63 -8.31 -23.53
C GLY A 218 10.22 -7.23 -24.56
N LYS A 219 10.49 -5.94 -24.32
CA LYS A 219 10.25 -4.88 -25.33
C LYS A 219 11.32 -4.89 -26.42
N PHE A 220 12.56 -5.20 -26.09
CA PHE A 220 13.65 -5.31 -27.06
C PHE A 220 13.54 -6.56 -27.94
N LYS A 221 13.16 -7.72 -27.39
CA LYS A 221 13.02 -8.97 -28.17
C LYS A 221 11.83 -8.94 -29.15
N GLY A 222 10.72 -8.28 -28.79
CA GLY A 222 9.55 -8.14 -29.66
C GLY A 222 9.74 -7.21 -30.87
N ARG A 223 10.78 -6.36 -30.88
CA ARG A 223 11.15 -5.53 -32.03
C ARG A 223 12.01 -6.27 -33.06
N GLY A 224 12.55 -7.45 -32.73
CA GLY A 224 13.47 -8.20 -33.59
C GLY A 224 12.81 -9.18 -34.58
N THR A 225 11.49 -9.37 -34.53
CA THR A 225 10.79 -10.41 -35.32
C THR A 225 9.77 -9.87 -36.33
N SER A 226 9.70 -8.56 -36.56
CA SER A 226 8.84 -7.94 -37.59
C SER A 226 9.63 -7.61 -38.86
N GLY A 227 10.31 -8.59 -39.42
CA GLY A 227 11.16 -8.43 -40.60
C GLY A 227 11.27 -9.68 -41.44
N THR A 228 10.18 -10.05 -42.13
CA THR A 228 10.18 -10.68 -43.47
C THR A 228 8.72 -10.93 -43.91
N PRO A 229 8.16 -10.12 -44.82
CA PRO A 229 7.01 -10.55 -45.62
C PRO A 229 7.52 -11.56 -46.66
N ARG A 230 6.88 -12.73 -46.73
CA ARG A 230 6.85 -13.55 -47.95
C ARG A 230 5.46 -13.43 -48.55
#